data_AF-A0A932VSF6-F1
#
_entry.id   AF-A0A932VSF6-F1
#
_cell.length_a   1.000
_cell.length_b   1.000
_cell.length_c   1.000
_cell.angle_alpha   90.00
_cell.angle_beta   90.00
_cell.angle_gamma   90.00
#
_symmetry.space_group_name_H-M   'P 1'
#
loop_
_entity.id
_entity.type
_entity.pdbx_description
1 polymer ?
#
loop_
_entity_poly.entity_id
_entity_poly.type
_entity_poly.pdbx_seq_one_letter_code
_entity_poly.pdbx_strand_id
1 'polypeptide(L)'
;MLIFSATAPGSTHTNIGQPGKINNQDAIVIRQHGGGQVIVLCDGCGSMPYSGVGADIGANVIATAVLKKLERNKSLDSFGWSIVTKEVTNTLRGIIKSSFTENDSHEAFEQAVRERFLFTATVAITFGKLVSVASFGDCVVINDEDVYYADPPIPNSPPYIGYLLLDSSAYHAEDLKSWLTFNELGIIDLSKQTQGIIVGTDGLKDLANDDNLQHPLLGQPGGLRQWLNIVTTEKIDASGKLTSLSRCSDDVTLVVIRTEEAQTELEKSREPLAQFKQILDRLEKRLEGKKTSLIGAHLRKGERIVFRKELEKLKAKIAVATTDAGKFGMSKRLAERLKAMNQKVAEMYGRVNGMQREDESRSKFNIIATTDPIMGTGGVQVVGYTPPSAKSKSWRSILYDTFIGGGSDSDKTTSDEGDKVDEDKNDNENKDKEKS
;
A
#
# COMPACT_ATOMS: atom_id res chain seq x y z
N MET A 1 -21.66 -0.62 17.93
CA MET A 1 -20.69 -0.86 16.83
C MET A 1 -20.12 0.48 16.42
N LEU A 2 -18.81 0.55 16.25
CA LEU A 2 -18.09 1.78 15.97
C LEU A 2 -17.58 1.75 14.52
N ILE A 3 -17.88 2.80 13.76
CA ILE A 3 -17.53 2.95 12.35
C ILE A 3 -16.92 4.32 12.16
N PHE A 4 -15.67 4.36 11.70
CA PHE A 4 -14.93 5.58 11.44
C PHE A 4 -14.31 5.53 10.06
N SER A 5 -14.40 6.62 9.32
CA SER A 5 -13.82 6.71 8.00
C SER A 5 -12.85 7.88 7.90
N ALA A 6 -11.85 7.74 7.05
CA ALA A 6 -11.00 8.84 6.65
C ALA A 6 -10.60 8.68 5.18
N THR A 7 -10.33 9.83 4.57
CA THR A 7 -9.81 9.91 3.21
C THR A 7 -8.72 10.98 3.19
N ALA A 8 -7.64 10.74 2.46
CA ALA A 8 -6.55 11.69 2.29
C ALA A 8 -5.90 11.50 0.92
N PRO A 9 -5.48 12.60 0.27
CA PRO A 9 -4.75 12.50 -0.98
C PRO A 9 -3.35 11.91 -0.77
N GLY A 10 -2.90 11.14 -1.75
CA GLY A 10 -1.56 10.57 -1.83
C GLY A 10 -0.51 11.58 -2.26
N SER A 11 0.77 11.25 -2.04
CA SER A 11 1.86 12.16 -2.42
C SER A 11 2.00 12.43 -3.92
N THR A 12 1.50 11.56 -4.78
CA THR A 12 1.48 11.80 -6.23
C THR A 12 0.42 12.82 -6.63
N HIS A 13 -0.62 13.02 -5.80
CA HIS A 13 -1.70 13.97 -6.04
C HIS A 13 -1.55 15.29 -5.26
N THR A 14 -0.56 15.41 -4.37
CA THR A 14 -0.29 16.65 -3.63
C THR A 14 0.59 17.66 -4.35
N ASN A 15 1.06 17.37 -5.58
CA ASN A 15 2.01 18.18 -6.37
C ASN A 15 3.18 18.70 -5.54
N ILE A 16 4.08 17.78 -5.15
CA ILE A 16 5.26 18.03 -4.31
C ILE A 16 5.96 19.35 -4.67
N GLY A 17 6.01 20.29 -3.72
CA GLY A 17 6.74 21.56 -3.85
C GLY A 17 6.11 22.60 -4.78
N GLN A 18 4.90 22.37 -5.30
CA GLN A 18 4.16 23.33 -6.12
C GLN A 18 2.88 23.81 -5.42
N PRO A 19 2.45 25.07 -5.63
CA PRO A 19 1.13 25.51 -5.20
C PRO A 19 0.04 24.81 -6.03
N GLY A 20 -0.90 24.17 -5.33
CA GLY A 20 -2.04 23.48 -5.94
C GLY A 20 -1.99 21.97 -5.66
N LYS A 21 -3.13 21.35 -5.35
CA LYS A 21 -3.26 19.90 -5.17
C LYS A 21 -4.17 19.37 -6.27
N ILE A 22 -3.86 18.19 -6.80
CA ILE A 22 -4.86 17.42 -7.52
C ILE A 22 -5.91 16.99 -6.49
N ASN A 23 -7.18 16.95 -6.89
CA ASN A 23 -8.23 16.48 -6.02
C ASN A 23 -7.99 15.01 -5.66
N ASN A 24 -8.43 14.64 -4.46
CA ASN A 24 -8.55 13.26 -4.07
C ASN A 24 -9.55 12.55 -4.99
N GLN A 25 -9.12 11.47 -5.65
CA GLN A 25 -9.93 10.67 -6.57
C GLN A 25 -10.74 9.60 -5.85
N ASP A 26 -10.48 9.37 -4.57
CA ASP A 26 -11.28 8.47 -3.78
C ASP A 26 -12.59 9.12 -3.31
N ALA A 27 -13.62 8.28 -3.14
CA ALA A 27 -14.88 8.65 -2.52
C ALA A 27 -15.33 7.65 -1.46
N ILE A 28 -16.11 8.13 -0.50
CA ILE A 28 -16.73 7.28 0.52
C ILE A 28 -18.16 7.71 0.81
N VAL A 29 -19.06 6.71 0.84
CA VAL A 29 -20.46 6.88 1.20
C VAL A 29 -20.83 5.90 2.30
N ILE A 30 -21.42 6.42 3.38
CA ILE A 30 -22.00 5.62 4.47
C ILE A 30 -23.50 5.90 4.52
N ARG A 31 -24.32 4.84 4.56
CA ARG A 31 -25.78 4.92 4.69
C ARG A 31 -26.26 3.94 5.74
N GLN A 32 -27.22 4.37 6.57
CA GLN A 32 -27.84 3.53 7.58
C GLN A 32 -29.02 2.76 7.01
N HIS A 33 -29.28 1.57 7.55
CA HIS A 33 -30.48 0.77 7.32
C HIS A 33 -30.91 0.07 8.61
N GLY A 34 -32.05 -0.62 8.60
CA GLY A 34 -32.64 -1.20 9.81
C GLY A 34 -31.78 -2.23 10.55
N GLY A 35 -30.82 -2.87 9.86
CA GLY A 35 -29.91 -3.87 10.46
C GLY A 35 -28.47 -3.38 10.69
N GLY A 36 -28.11 -2.18 10.24
CA GLY A 36 -26.73 -1.69 10.28
C GLY A 36 -26.45 -0.57 9.27
N GLN A 37 -25.32 -0.67 8.59
CA GLN A 37 -24.80 0.34 7.66
C GLN A 37 -24.27 -0.29 6.36
N VAL A 38 -24.47 0.40 5.24
CA VAL A 38 -23.81 0.16 3.96
C VAL A 38 -22.71 1.20 3.82
N ILE A 39 -21.49 0.74 3.62
CA ILE A 39 -20.31 1.57 3.41
C ILE A 39 -19.77 1.25 2.03
N VAL A 40 -19.56 2.27 1.21
CA VAL A 40 -18.99 2.13 -0.13
C VAL A 40 -17.77 3.03 -0.22
N LEU A 41 -16.65 2.46 -0.62
CA LEU A 41 -15.40 3.13 -0.93
C LEU A 41 -15.20 3.00 -2.43
N CYS A 42 -14.90 4.08 -3.12
CA CYS A 42 -14.50 4.05 -4.52
C CYS A 42 -13.13 4.69 -4.66
N ASP A 43 -12.31 4.17 -5.57
CA ASP A 43 -11.04 4.76 -5.98
C ASP A 43 -11.10 5.06 -7.48
N GLY A 44 -10.98 6.34 -7.83
CA GLY A 44 -11.00 6.83 -9.19
C GLY A 44 -9.64 6.76 -9.85
N CYS A 45 -9.59 6.30 -11.10
CA CYS A 45 -8.33 6.20 -11.86
C CYS A 45 -7.58 7.54 -11.89
N GLY A 46 -6.42 7.62 -11.21
CA GLY A 46 -5.60 8.84 -11.15
C GLY A 46 -5.05 9.30 -12.50
N SER A 47 -5.07 8.46 -13.52
CA SER A 47 -4.67 8.81 -14.90
C SER A 47 -5.78 9.49 -15.71
N MET A 48 -7.01 9.52 -15.21
CA MET A 48 -8.16 10.05 -15.96
C MET A 48 -8.69 11.34 -15.33
N PRO A 49 -9.05 12.34 -16.15
CA PRO A 49 -9.58 13.59 -15.62
C PRO A 49 -10.99 13.37 -15.09
N TYR A 50 -11.27 13.84 -13.88
CA TYR A 50 -12.59 13.79 -13.24
C TYR A 50 -13.06 12.40 -12.78
N SER A 51 -12.18 11.40 -12.71
CA SER A 51 -12.51 10.06 -12.20
C SER A 51 -13.06 10.09 -10.76
N GLY A 52 -12.57 11.00 -9.92
CA GLY A 52 -13.08 11.23 -8.56
C GLY A 52 -14.53 11.71 -8.51
N VAL A 53 -14.99 12.46 -9.51
CA VAL A 53 -16.41 12.86 -9.60
C VAL A 53 -17.28 11.65 -9.89
N GLY A 54 -16.87 10.78 -10.82
CA GLY A 54 -17.60 9.56 -11.07
C GLY A 54 -17.47 8.54 -9.94
N ALA A 55 -16.36 8.51 -9.20
CA ALA A 55 -16.21 7.71 -7.99
C ALA A 55 -17.22 8.11 -6.91
N ASP A 56 -17.45 9.41 -6.69
CA ASP A 56 -18.46 9.91 -5.75
C ASP A 56 -19.90 9.60 -6.19
N ILE A 57 -20.22 9.85 -7.46
CA ILE A 57 -21.52 9.46 -8.04
C ILE A 57 -21.73 7.95 -7.92
N GLY A 58 -20.69 7.18 -8.28
CA GLY A 58 -20.66 5.73 -8.21
C GLY A 58 -20.91 5.21 -6.80
N ALA A 59 -20.22 5.76 -5.80
CA ALA A 59 -20.39 5.37 -4.40
C ALA A 59 -21.84 5.55 -3.93
N ASN A 60 -22.50 6.65 -4.33
CA ASN A 60 -23.89 6.92 -4.01
C ASN A 60 -24.87 5.96 -4.72
N VAL A 61 -24.64 5.69 -6.01
CA VAL A 61 -25.45 4.75 -6.81
C VAL A 61 -25.33 3.33 -6.26
N ILE A 62 -24.12 2.88 -5.94
CA ILE A 62 -23.85 1.57 -5.35
C ILE A 62 -24.53 1.46 -3.99
N ALA A 63 -24.35 2.44 -3.10
CA ALA A 63 -24.97 2.41 -1.77
C ALA A 63 -26.50 2.28 -1.88
N THR A 64 -27.11 3.00 -2.82
CA THR A 64 -28.57 2.95 -3.05
C THR A 64 -29.03 1.60 -3.60
N ALA A 65 -28.30 1.02 -4.56
CA ALA A 65 -28.61 -0.31 -5.10
C ALA A 65 -28.50 -1.40 -4.03
N VAL A 66 -27.47 -1.33 -3.18
CA VAL A 66 -27.26 -2.25 -2.06
C VAL A 66 -28.37 -2.12 -1.02
N LEU A 67 -28.77 -0.90 -0.65
CA LEU A 67 -29.87 -0.68 0.29
C LEU A 67 -31.20 -1.24 -0.21
N LYS A 68 -31.59 -0.95 -1.45
CA LYS A 68 -32.80 -1.52 -2.06
C LYS A 68 -32.77 -3.04 -2.08
N LYS A 69 -31.59 -3.63 -2.26
CA LYS A 69 -31.41 -5.08 -2.21
C LYS A 69 -31.59 -5.63 -0.78
N LEU A 70 -31.02 -4.98 0.23
CA LEU A 70 -31.18 -5.33 1.65
C LEU A 70 -32.64 -5.20 2.13
N GLU A 71 -33.37 -4.21 1.65
CA GLU A 71 -34.80 -4.05 1.97
C GLU A 71 -35.64 -5.23 1.46
N ARG A 72 -35.27 -5.78 0.29
CA ARG A 72 -35.92 -6.94 -0.32
C ARG A 72 -35.41 -8.28 0.23
N ASN A 73 -34.15 -8.33 0.64
CA ASN A 73 -33.49 -9.52 1.16
C ASN A 73 -32.79 -9.20 2.49
N LYS A 74 -33.39 -9.65 3.60
CA LYS A 74 -32.89 -9.44 4.96
C LYS A 74 -31.74 -10.38 5.36
N SER A 75 -31.13 -11.07 4.40
CA SER A 75 -29.98 -11.96 4.61
C SER A 75 -28.77 -11.50 3.81
N LEU A 76 -27.59 -11.65 4.42
CA LEU A 76 -26.31 -11.50 3.74
C LEU A 76 -25.98 -12.74 2.89
N ASP A 77 -26.51 -13.91 3.27
CA ASP A 77 -26.30 -15.13 2.52
C ASP A 77 -26.92 -15.01 1.12
N SER A 78 -26.11 -15.27 0.09
CA SER A 78 -26.55 -15.14 -1.30
C SER A 78 -27.09 -13.75 -1.65
N PHE A 79 -26.38 -12.70 -1.22
CA PHE A 79 -26.78 -11.30 -1.45
C PHE A 79 -27.12 -10.98 -2.92
N GLY A 80 -26.51 -11.70 -3.87
CA GLY A 80 -26.84 -11.61 -5.29
C GLY A 80 -26.17 -10.40 -5.94
N TRP A 81 -24.86 -10.30 -5.77
CA TRP A 81 -24.01 -9.22 -6.26
C TRP A 81 -24.16 -8.90 -7.75
N SER A 82 -24.44 -9.89 -8.60
CA SER A 82 -24.72 -9.68 -10.03
C SER A 82 -25.95 -8.81 -10.30
N ILE A 83 -26.98 -8.88 -9.44
CA ILE A 83 -28.17 -8.03 -9.53
C ILE A 83 -27.80 -6.58 -9.18
N VAL A 84 -26.98 -6.40 -8.14
CA VAL A 84 -26.47 -5.08 -7.74
C VAL A 84 -25.62 -4.48 -8.85
N THR A 85 -24.68 -5.24 -9.42
CA THR A 85 -23.88 -4.81 -10.58
C THR A 85 -24.79 -4.32 -11.71
N LYS A 86 -25.80 -5.10 -12.10
CA LYS A 86 -26.73 -4.72 -13.18
C LYS A 86 -27.50 -3.44 -12.86
N GLU A 87 -28.01 -3.28 -11.63
CA GLU A 87 -28.72 -2.06 -11.22
C GLU A 87 -27.81 -0.83 -11.23
N VAL A 88 -26.58 -0.97 -10.73
CA VAL A 88 -25.56 0.08 -10.74
C VAL A 88 -25.23 0.49 -12.17
N THR A 89 -24.87 -0.45 -13.04
CA THR A 89 -24.52 -0.18 -14.44
C THR A 89 -25.66 0.49 -15.20
N ASN A 90 -26.91 0.04 -15.00
CA ASN A 90 -28.07 0.67 -15.64
C ASN A 90 -28.27 2.11 -15.17
N THR A 91 -28.09 2.36 -13.87
CA THR A 91 -28.25 3.70 -13.29
C THR A 91 -27.15 4.64 -13.79
N LEU A 92 -25.89 4.21 -13.77
CA LEU A 92 -24.77 4.99 -14.31
C LEU A 92 -24.96 5.28 -15.79
N ARG A 93 -25.37 4.28 -16.59
CA ARG A 93 -25.69 4.48 -18.02
C ARG A 93 -26.78 5.55 -18.22
N GLY A 94 -27.82 5.55 -17.38
CA GLY A 94 -28.87 6.57 -17.40
C GLY A 94 -28.35 7.97 -17.07
N ILE A 95 -27.51 8.09 -16.04
CA ILE A 95 -26.87 9.37 -15.65
C ILE A 95 -26.02 9.91 -16.80
N ILE A 96 -25.15 9.09 -17.37
CA ILE A 96 -24.30 9.53 -18.49
C ILE A 96 -25.17 9.94 -19.66
N LYS A 97 -26.09 9.08 -20.12
CA LYS A 97 -26.97 9.40 -21.27
C LYS A 97 -27.79 10.67 -21.08
N SER A 98 -28.16 11.04 -19.86
CA SER A 98 -28.89 12.29 -19.59
C SER A 98 -28.07 13.56 -19.86
N SER A 99 -26.74 13.45 -19.95
CA SER A 99 -25.83 14.54 -20.29
C SER A 99 -25.58 14.67 -21.80
N PHE A 100 -26.21 13.81 -22.62
CA PHE A 100 -26.01 13.72 -24.06
C PHE A 100 -27.30 14.06 -24.80
N THR A 101 -27.14 14.64 -25.99
CA THR A 101 -28.18 14.95 -26.96
C THR A 101 -28.21 13.90 -28.08
N GLU A 102 -29.25 13.92 -28.91
CA GLU A 102 -29.37 13.00 -30.06
C GLU A 102 -28.26 13.18 -31.12
N ASN A 103 -27.56 14.32 -31.09
CA ASN A 103 -26.48 14.63 -32.03
C ASN A 103 -25.09 14.19 -31.54
N ASP A 104 -24.97 13.79 -30.28
CA ASP A 104 -23.68 13.38 -29.74
C ASP A 104 -23.28 12.00 -30.23
N SER A 105 -22.01 11.84 -30.58
CA SER A 105 -21.51 10.60 -31.15
C SER A 105 -21.28 9.52 -30.09
N HIS A 106 -21.16 8.28 -30.53
CA HIS A 106 -20.82 7.16 -29.65
C HIS A 106 -19.44 7.34 -29.02
N GLU A 107 -18.48 7.90 -29.75
CA GLU A 107 -17.13 8.18 -29.28
C GLU A 107 -17.14 9.23 -28.14
N ALA A 108 -18.01 10.24 -28.23
CA ALA A 108 -18.18 11.20 -27.15
C ALA A 108 -18.69 10.53 -25.86
N PHE A 109 -19.60 9.54 -25.99
CA PHE A 109 -20.08 8.74 -24.87
C PHE A 109 -18.96 7.90 -24.26
N GLU A 110 -18.20 7.15 -25.07
CA GLU A 110 -17.08 6.35 -24.58
C GLU A 110 -16.01 7.21 -23.90
N GLN A 111 -15.70 8.38 -24.47
CA GLN A 111 -14.76 9.33 -23.88
C GLN A 111 -15.25 9.80 -22.51
N ALA A 112 -16.54 10.15 -22.38
CA ALA A 112 -17.09 10.55 -21.10
C ALA A 112 -17.05 9.44 -20.04
N VAL A 113 -17.24 8.18 -20.45
CA VAL A 113 -17.08 7.02 -19.58
C VAL A 113 -15.62 6.89 -19.12
N ARG A 114 -14.65 6.97 -20.05
CA ARG A 114 -13.22 6.82 -19.75
C ARG A 114 -12.69 7.91 -18.82
N GLU A 115 -13.13 9.15 -19.03
CA GLU A 115 -12.72 10.27 -18.19
C GLU A 115 -13.35 10.17 -16.79
N ARG A 116 -14.66 9.94 -16.71
CA ARG A 116 -15.39 10.15 -15.45
C ARG A 116 -15.63 8.87 -14.66
N PHE A 117 -15.90 7.73 -15.31
CA PHE A 117 -16.46 6.53 -14.65
C PHE A 117 -15.49 5.35 -14.58
N LEU A 118 -14.18 5.59 -14.73
CA LEU A 118 -13.15 4.59 -14.42
C LEU A 118 -12.79 4.66 -12.93
N PHE A 119 -13.47 3.86 -12.12
CA PHE A 119 -13.21 3.69 -10.69
C PHE A 119 -13.45 2.24 -10.25
N THR A 120 -12.74 1.83 -9.23
CA THR A 120 -12.97 0.58 -8.47
C THR A 120 -13.93 0.87 -7.32
N ALA A 121 -14.51 -0.19 -6.74
CA ALA A 121 -15.41 -0.04 -5.61
C ALA A 121 -15.26 -1.18 -4.61
N THR A 122 -15.32 -0.85 -3.33
CA THR A 122 -15.42 -1.80 -2.23
C THR A 122 -16.64 -1.49 -1.38
N VAL A 123 -17.43 -2.52 -1.10
CA VAL A 123 -18.65 -2.43 -0.31
C VAL A 123 -18.45 -3.23 0.97
N ALA A 124 -18.69 -2.59 2.12
CA ALA A 124 -18.83 -3.25 3.41
C ALA A 124 -20.27 -3.08 3.92
N ILE A 125 -20.96 -4.18 4.19
CA ILE A 125 -22.32 -4.20 4.73
C ILE A 125 -22.26 -4.75 6.14
N THR A 126 -22.68 -3.94 7.10
CA THR A 126 -22.81 -4.36 8.50
C THR A 126 -24.24 -4.80 8.79
N PHE A 127 -24.37 -5.94 9.48
CA PHE A 127 -25.64 -6.49 9.94
C PHE A 127 -25.45 -7.11 11.34
N GLY A 128 -25.90 -6.40 12.39
CA GLY A 128 -25.57 -6.79 13.76
C GLY A 128 -24.06 -6.78 14.03
N LYS A 129 -23.46 -7.93 14.37
CA LYS A 129 -22.00 -8.11 14.53
C LYS A 129 -21.32 -8.72 13.29
N LEU A 130 -22.04 -8.93 12.19
CA LEU A 130 -21.49 -9.44 10.94
C LEU A 130 -21.13 -8.30 9.99
N VAL A 131 -20.06 -8.48 9.21
CA VAL A 131 -19.70 -7.61 8.09
C VAL A 131 -19.46 -8.45 6.85
N SER A 132 -20.25 -8.24 5.80
CA SER A 132 -19.97 -8.77 4.45
C SER A 132 -19.15 -7.74 3.68
N VAL A 133 -18.06 -8.18 3.05
CA VAL A 133 -17.21 -7.33 2.20
C VAL A 133 -17.22 -7.88 0.78
N ALA A 134 -17.40 -7.00 -0.20
CA ALA A 134 -17.29 -7.31 -1.62
C ALA A 134 -16.52 -6.21 -2.36
N SER A 135 -15.85 -6.56 -3.45
CA SER A 135 -15.12 -5.60 -4.28
C SER A 135 -15.45 -5.75 -5.77
N PHE A 136 -15.40 -4.63 -6.48
CA PHE A 136 -15.36 -4.54 -7.94
C PHE A 136 -14.06 -3.80 -8.26
N GLY A 137 -13.02 -4.55 -8.61
CA GLY A 137 -11.66 -4.00 -8.65
C GLY A 137 -10.85 -4.47 -7.45
N ASP A 138 -9.80 -3.72 -7.18
CA ASP A 138 -8.88 -3.99 -6.10
C ASP A 138 -9.16 -3.21 -4.83
N CYS A 139 -8.72 -3.79 -3.72
CA CYS A 139 -8.88 -3.20 -2.40
C CYS A 139 -8.00 -3.90 -1.36
N VAL A 140 -7.98 -3.33 -0.16
CA VAL A 140 -7.30 -3.92 1.00
C VAL A 140 -8.31 -4.14 2.12
N VAL A 141 -8.32 -5.37 2.65
CA VAL A 141 -9.08 -5.73 3.84
C VAL A 141 -8.10 -6.21 4.90
N ILE A 142 -8.14 -5.60 6.08
CA ILE A 142 -7.33 -5.99 7.22
C ILE A 142 -8.30 -6.50 8.29
N ASN A 143 -8.26 -7.79 8.58
CA ASN A 143 -9.06 -8.43 9.61
C ASN A 143 -8.17 -8.76 10.80
N ASP A 144 -8.28 -7.99 11.87
CA ASP A 144 -7.26 -7.88 12.92
C ASP A 144 -5.86 -7.68 12.31
N GLU A 145 -5.09 -8.75 12.16
CA GLU A 145 -3.71 -8.67 11.65
C GLU A 145 -3.53 -9.26 10.27
N ASP A 146 -4.49 -10.07 9.84
CA ASP A 146 -4.44 -10.75 8.55
C ASP A 146 -4.84 -9.75 7.48
N VAL A 147 -3.95 -9.57 6.52
CA VAL A 147 -4.15 -8.66 5.38
C VAL A 147 -4.56 -9.48 4.18
N TYR A 148 -5.68 -9.08 3.58
CA TYR A 148 -6.18 -9.61 2.34
C TYR A 148 -6.13 -8.52 1.27
N TYR A 149 -5.48 -8.83 0.16
CA TYR A 149 -5.42 -7.99 -1.03
C TYR A 149 -6.36 -8.60 -2.08
N ALA A 150 -7.38 -7.85 -2.49
CA ALA A 150 -8.09 -8.16 -3.71
C ALA A 150 -7.27 -7.52 -4.83
N ASP A 151 -6.39 -8.25 -5.51
CA ASP A 151 -5.61 -7.71 -6.62
C ASP A 151 -6.28 -8.02 -7.97
N PRO A 152 -6.12 -7.15 -8.98
CA PRO A 152 -6.71 -7.38 -10.28
C PRO A 152 -5.93 -8.45 -11.06
N PRO A 153 -6.56 -9.14 -12.03
CA PRO A 153 -5.89 -10.15 -12.85
C PRO A 153 -4.85 -9.55 -13.80
N ILE A 154 -4.98 -8.26 -14.14
CA ILE A 154 -4.02 -7.51 -14.96
C ILE A 154 -3.28 -6.53 -14.04
N PRO A 155 -1.94 -6.61 -13.93
CA PRO A 155 -1.16 -5.67 -13.12
C PRO A 155 -1.40 -4.22 -13.54
N ASN A 156 -1.65 -3.34 -12.57
CA ASN A 156 -1.88 -1.90 -12.75
C ASN A 156 -3.05 -1.55 -13.67
N SER A 157 -4.01 -2.45 -13.86
CA SER A 157 -5.21 -2.19 -14.63
C SER A 157 -6.37 -2.92 -13.95
N PRO A 158 -6.99 -2.36 -12.92
CA PRO A 158 -8.10 -3.03 -12.27
C PRO A 158 -9.36 -3.05 -13.15
N PRO A 159 -10.28 -3.99 -12.91
CA PRO A 159 -11.59 -3.97 -13.57
C PRO A 159 -12.37 -2.76 -13.06
N TYR A 160 -12.43 -1.69 -13.86
CA TYR A 160 -13.24 -0.52 -13.55
C TYR A 160 -14.71 -0.76 -13.87
N ILE A 161 -15.62 -0.24 -13.04
CA ILE A 161 -17.07 -0.36 -13.28
C ILE A 161 -17.46 0.26 -14.63
N GLY A 162 -16.79 1.34 -15.06
CA GLY A 162 -17.01 1.98 -16.35
C GLY A 162 -16.81 1.06 -17.55
N TYR A 163 -16.02 -0.02 -17.44
CA TYR A 163 -15.87 -0.98 -18.55
C TYR A 163 -17.18 -1.68 -18.91
N LEU A 164 -18.11 -1.86 -17.98
CA LEU A 164 -19.47 -2.36 -18.25
C LEU A 164 -20.35 -1.39 -19.06
N LEU A 165 -19.90 -0.14 -19.24
CA LEU A 165 -20.62 0.88 -19.99
C LEU A 165 -20.11 1.01 -21.43
N LEU A 166 -18.89 0.54 -21.70
CA LEU A 166 -18.26 0.54 -23.02
C LEU A 166 -18.70 -0.67 -23.85
N ASP A 167 -18.55 -0.58 -25.18
CA ASP A 167 -18.81 -1.73 -26.06
C ASP A 167 -17.62 -2.70 -26.07
N SER A 168 -16.40 -2.20 -25.86
CA SER A 168 -15.18 -3.01 -25.80
C SER A 168 -14.22 -2.58 -24.68
N SER A 169 -13.56 -3.55 -24.06
CA SER A 169 -12.49 -3.38 -23.08
C SER A 169 -11.66 -4.66 -23.01
N ALA A 170 -10.44 -4.62 -22.45
CA ALA A 170 -9.66 -5.83 -22.20
C ALA A 170 -10.43 -6.84 -21.34
N TYR A 171 -11.27 -6.33 -20.42
CA TYR A 171 -12.09 -7.14 -19.51
C TYR A 171 -13.33 -7.77 -20.17
N HIS A 172 -13.62 -7.46 -21.44
CA HIS A 172 -14.66 -8.15 -22.21
C HIS A 172 -14.20 -9.49 -22.80
N ALA A 173 -12.90 -9.82 -22.69
CA ALA A 173 -12.40 -11.16 -22.98
C ALA A 173 -13.09 -12.21 -22.08
N GLU A 174 -13.35 -13.41 -22.60
CA GLU A 174 -14.14 -14.43 -21.90
C GLU A 174 -13.54 -14.84 -20.54
N ASP A 175 -12.22 -14.87 -20.43
CA ASP A 175 -11.45 -15.19 -19.24
C ASP A 175 -11.46 -14.09 -18.17
N LEU A 176 -11.74 -12.85 -18.56
CA LEU A 176 -11.77 -11.69 -17.68
C LEU A 176 -13.17 -11.20 -17.34
N LYS A 177 -14.20 -11.66 -18.07
CA LYS A 177 -15.59 -11.23 -17.89
C LYS A 177 -16.15 -11.49 -16.49
N SER A 178 -15.69 -12.54 -15.80
CA SER A 178 -16.10 -12.81 -14.42
C SER A 178 -15.65 -11.75 -13.43
N TRP A 179 -14.66 -10.91 -13.79
CA TRP A 179 -14.19 -9.81 -12.96
C TRP A 179 -15.04 -8.55 -13.10
N LEU A 180 -15.95 -8.49 -14.08
CA LEU A 180 -16.88 -7.38 -14.27
C LEU A 180 -18.17 -7.55 -13.42
N THR A 181 -18.00 -7.95 -12.17
CA THR A 181 -19.05 -8.00 -11.15
C THR A 181 -18.43 -7.84 -9.76
N PHE A 182 -19.26 -7.57 -8.76
CA PHE A 182 -18.79 -7.56 -7.38
C PHE A 182 -18.45 -8.98 -6.93
N ASN A 183 -17.22 -9.17 -6.45
CA ASN A 183 -16.72 -10.41 -5.87
C ASN A 183 -16.85 -10.32 -4.35
N GLU A 184 -17.59 -11.26 -3.76
CA GLU A 184 -17.65 -11.36 -2.30
C GLU A 184 -16.31 -11.87 -1.76
N LEU A 185 -15.70 -11.07 -0.88
CA LEU A 185 -14.43 -11.39 -0.24
C LEU A 185 -14.65 -12.22 1.03
N GLY A 186 -15.80 -12.04 1.68
CA GLY A 186 -16.23 -12.87 2.79
C GLY A 186 -17.18 -12.18 3.77
N ILE A 187 -17.65 -12.97 4.74
CA ILE A 187 -18.44 -12.51 5.88
C ILE A 187 -17.62 -12.68 7.15
N ILE A 188 -17.42 -11.59 7.86
CA ILE A 188 -16.59 -11.51 9.06
C ILE A 188 -17.49 -11.33 10.28
N ASP A 189 -17.27 -12.17 11.30
CA ASP A 189 -17.92 -12.07 12.60
C ASP A 189 -17.06 -11.23 13.56
N LEU A 190 -17.50 -10.00 13.82
CA LEU A 190 -16.82 -9.04 14.69
C LEU A 190 -16.79 -9.48 16.15
N SER A 191 -17.63 -10.43 16.58
CA SER A 191 -17.57 -10.96 17.94
C SER A 191 -16.33 -11.82 18.20
N LYS A 192 -15.66 -12.26 17.13
CA LYS A 192 -14.42 -13.05 17.17
C LYS A 192 -13.17 -12.20 16.93
N GLN A 193 -13.34 -10.93 16.57
CA GLN A 193 -12.22 -10.03 16.30
C GLN A 193 -11.83 -9.28 17.57
N THR A 194 -10.53 -9.12 17.76
CA THR A 194 -9.95 -8.43 18.92
C THR A 194 -9.71 -6.95 18.66
N GLN A 195 -9.51 -6.58 17.40
CA GLN A 195 -9.18 -5.23 16.95
C GLN A 195 -10.26 -4.67 16.02
N GLY A 196 -10.87 -5.56 15.23
CA GLY A 196 -11.93 -5.25 14.27
C GLY A 196 -11.44 -5.41 12.84
N ILE A 197 -12.07 -4.70 11.92
CA ILE A 197 -11.69 -4.74 10.50
C ILE A 197 -11.40 -3.35 9.97
N ILE A 198 -10.47 -3.27 9.03
CA ILE A 198 -10.20 -2.08 8.23
C ILE A 198 -10.42 -2.45 6.78
N VAL A 199 -11.22 -1.66 6.07
CA VAL A 199 -11.46 -1.83 4.64
C VAL A 199 -11.02 -0.55 3.97
N GLY A 200 -10.19 -0.63 2.93
CA GLY A 200 -9.68 0.54 2.22
C GLY A 200 -9.51 0.32 0.73
N THR A 201 -9.31 1.42 0.02
CA THR A 201 -8.83 1.45 -1.37
C THR A 201 -7.42 0.87 -1.46
N ASP A 202 -6.92 0.66 -2.67
CA ASP A 202 -5.60 0.09 -2.90
C ASP A 202 -4.46 0.97 -2.36
N GLY A 203 -4.64 2.29 -2.24
CA GLY A 203 -3.69 3.17 -1.55
C GLY A 203 -3.42 2.79 -0.08
N LEU A 204 -4.29 1.98 0.54
CA LEU A 204 -4.03 1.39 1.87
C LEU A 204 -2.90 0.35 1.85
N LYS A 205 -2.50 -0.18 0.68
CA LYS A 205 -1.49 -1.25 0.53
C LYS A 205 -0.16 -0.87 1.20
N ASP A 206 0.29 0.38 1.03
CA ASP A 206 1.56 0.86 1.60
C ASP A 206 1.52 1.01 3.13
N LEU A 207 0.32 1.18 3.68
CA LEU A 207 0.09 1.31 5.12
C LEU A 207 -0.31 -0.02 5.77
N ALA A 208 -0.62 -1.07 5.00
CA ALA A 208 -1.18 -2.30 5.54
C ALA A 208 -0.33 -2.95 6.63
N ASN A 209 0.99 -2.73 6.60
CA ASN A 209 1.96 -3.20 7.59
C ASN A 209 2.26 -2.20 8.73
N ASP A 210 1.55 -1.08 8.80
CA ASP A 210 1.75 -0.08 9.86
C ASP A 210 1.20 -0.58 11.21
N ASP A 211 2.08 -0.69 12.20
CA ASP A 211 1.71 -1.05 13.57
C ASP A 211 0.72 -0.07 14.23
N ASN A 212 0.51 1.11 13.65
CA ASN A 212 -0.42 2.13 14.16
C ASN A 212 -1.84 1.98 13.61
N LEU A 213 -2.08 1.13 12.61
CA LEU A 213 -3.43 0.79 12.14
C LEU A 213 -4.30 0.17 13.25
N GLN A 214 -3.66 -0.38 14.29
CA GLN A 214 -4.33 -0.92 15.46
C GLN A 214 -4.31 0.02 16.66
N HIS A 215 -3.94 1.29 16.46
CA HIS A 215 -3.93 2.25 17.55
C HIS A 215 -5.37 2.60 17.97
N PRO A 216 -5.70 2.63 19.27
CA PRO A 216 -7.07 2.91 19.75
C PRO A 216 -7.59 4.30 19.35
N LEU A 217 -6.69 5.28 19.12
CA LEU A 217 -7.10 6.60 18.61
C LEU A 217 -7.69 6.54 17.19
N LEU A 218 -7.41 5.50 16.41
CA LEU A 218 -8.11 5.29 15.14
C LEU A 218 -9.59 4.96 15.35
N GLY A 219 -9.99 4.68 16.59
CA GLY A 219 -11.37 4.46 17.03
C GLY A 219 -12.06 5.75 17.45
N GLN A 220 -11.51 6.88 17.03
CA GLN A 220 -12.02 8.20 17.32
C GLN A 220 -12.11 8.98 16.00
N PRO A 221 -13.20 9.73 15.76
CA PRO A 221 -13.40 10.43 14.48
C PRO A 221 -12.22 11.33 14.08
N GLY A 222 -11.64 12.05 15.05
CA GLY A 222 -10.49 12.93 14.81
C GLY A 222 -9.17 12.18 14.66
N GLY A 223 -8.99 11.08 15.41
CA GLY A 223 -7.71 10.38 15.47
C GLY A 223 -7.39 9.66 14.16
N LEU A 224 -8.38 9.05 13.51
CA LEU A 224 -8.18 8.38 12.21
C LEU A 224 -7.76 9.36 11.12
N ARG A 225 -8.48 10.48 11.00
CA ARG A 225 -8.18 11.53 10.03
C ARG A 225 -6.82 12.18 10.30
N GLN A 226 -6.51 12.47 11.56
CA GLN A 226 -5.23 13.05 11.94
C GLN A 226 -4.07 12.09 11.62
N TRP A 227 -4.21 10.81 11.96
CA TRP A 227 -3.20 9.81 11.65
C TRP A 227 -2.99 9.68 10.14
N LEU A 228 -4.08 9.59 9.37
CA LEU A 228 -4.01 9.46 7.92
C LEU A 228 -3.29 10.67 7.29
N ASN A 229 -3.66 11.89 7.71
CA ASN A 229 -2.97 13.10 7.28
C ASN A 229 -1.47 13.06 7.63
N ILE A 230 -1.08 12.58 8.82
CA ILE A 230 0.34 12.51 9.22
C ILE A 230 1.14 11.53 8.34
N VAL A 231 0.54 10.40 7.95
CA VAL A 231 1.25 9.38 7.16
C VAL A 231 1.28 9.69 5.67
N THR A 232 0.30 10.44 5.15
CA THR A 232 0.27 10.92 3.75
C THR A 232 0.97 12.27 3.56
N THR A 233 1.23 13.02 4.64
CA THR A 233 1.96 14.30 4.53
C THR A 233 3.44 14.07 4.24
N GLU A 234 3.92 14.78 3.23
CA GLU A 234 5.33 14.92 2.90
C GLU A 234 6.13 15.53 4.06
N LYS A 235 7.39 15.12 4.21
CA LYS A 235 8.27 15.65 5.25
C LYS A 235 9.44 16.39 4.64
N ILE A 236 9.66 17.61 5.12
CA ILE A 236 10.78 18.45 4.75
C ILE A 236 11.77 18.48 5.93
N ASP A 237 13.07 18.26 5.70
CA ASP A 237 14.09 18.45 6.75
C ASP A 237 14.33 19.93 7.05
N ALA A 238 15.14 20.17 8.07
CA ALA A 238 15.68 21.47 8.40
C ALA A 238 16.46 22.15 7.24
N SER A 239 16.86 21.42 6.19
CA SER A 239 17.53 22.00 5.01
C SER A 239 16.55 22.44 3.92
N GLY A 240 15.24 22.24 4.11
CA GLY A 240 14.23 22.52 3.10
C GLY A 240 14.10 21.41 2.05
N LYS A 241 14.76 20.26 2.24
CA LYS A 241 14.73 19.14 1.30
C LYS A 241 13.67 18.13 1.70
N LEU A 242 12.97 17.56 0.72
CA LEU A 242 12.08 16.43 0.93
C LEU A 242 12.89 15.24 1.49
N THR A 243 12.57 14.83 2.71
CA THR A 243 13.30 13.80 3.48
C THR A 243 12.78 12.41 3.29
N SER A 244 11.48 12.30 3.06
CA SER A 244 10.80 11.06 2.77
C SER A 244 9.65 11.38 1.84
N LEU A 245 9.56 10.65 0.74
CA LEU A 245 8.28 10.46 0.04
C LEU A 245 7.26 10.04 1.11
N SER A 246 6.03 10.54 1.00
CA SER A 246 4.99 10.14 1.95
C SER A 246 4.86 8.62 1.96
N ARG A 247 4.26 8.07 3.02
CA ARG A 247 4.11 6.62 3.11
C ARG A 247 3.05 6.06 2.17
N CYS A 248 2.34 6.91 1.41
CA CYS A 248 1.33 6.49 0.43
C CYS A 248 1.56 7.25 -0.86
N SER A 249 1.96 6.57 -1.93
CA SER A 249 2.05 7.25 -3.23
C SER A 249 0.68 7.67 -3.74
N ASP A 250 -0.34 6.83 -3.51
CA ASP A 250 -1.70 7.02 -4.02
C ASP A 250 -2.67 7.57 -2.96
N ASP A 251 -3.84 8.02 -3.41
CA ASP A 251 -4.96 8.40 -2.56
C ASP A 251 -5.38 7.24 -1.66
N VAL A 252 -5.76 7.57 -0.42
CA VAL A 252 -6.12 6.54 0.56
C VAL A 252 -7.45 6.88 1.18
N THR A 253 -8.39 5.95 1.05
CA THR A 253 -9.67 5.97 1.73
C THR A 253 -9.89 4.67 2.44
N LEU A 254 -10.29 4.77 3.70
CA LEU A 254 -10.49 3.60 4.54
C LEU A 254 -11.62 3.82 5.53
N VAL A 255 -12.18 2.71 5.99
CA VAL A 255 -13.12 2.62 7.09
C VAL A 255 -12.62 1.61 8.12
N VAL A 256 -12.71 1.97 9.39
CA VAL A 256 -12.45 1.11 10.53
C VAL A 256 -13.78 0.73 11.17
N ILE A 257 -14.05 -0.57 11.27
CA ILE A 257 -15.29 -1.13 11.79
C ILE A 257 -14.95 -2.06 12.95
N ARG A 258 -15.48 -1.79 14.15
CA ARG A 258 -15.21 -2.62 15.34
C ARG A 258 -16.34 -2.62 16.36
N THR A 259 -16.28 -3.54 17.29
CA THR A 259 -17.16 -3.59 18.46
C THR A 259 -16.69 -2.60 19.54
N GLU A 260 -17.56 -2.27 20.49
CA GLU A 260 -17.19 -1.43 21.64
C GLU A 260 -16.24 -2.18 22.58
N GLU A 261 -16.43 -3.49 22.67
CA GLU A 261 -15.58 -4.41 23.42
C GLU A 261 -14.15 -4.42 22.85
N ALA A 262 -14.00 -4.57 21.52
CA ALA A 262 -12.69 -4.51 20.85
C ALA A 262 -12.02 -3.15 21.04
N GLN A 263 -12.77 -2.05 20.93
CA GLN A 263 -12.23 -0.70 21.19
C GLN A 263 -11.73 -0.56 22.63
N THR A 264 -12.50 -1.05 23.60
CA THR A 264 -12.16 -0.98 25.02
C THR A 264 -10.88 -1.77 25.32
N GLU A 265 -10.73 -2.96 24.75
CA GLU A 265 -9.52 -3.76 24.91
C GLU A 265 -8.29 -3.09 24.26
N LEU A 266 -8.44 -2.49 23.07
CA LEU A 266 -7.39 -1.70 22.44
C LEU A 266 -6.97 -0.51 23.32
N GLU A 267 -7.91 0.19 23.94
CA GLU A 267 -7.63 1.29 24.86
C GLU A 267 -6.85 0.85 26.10
N LYS A 268 -7.23 -0.29 26.70
CA LYS A 268 -6.50 -0.88 27.83
C LYS A 268 -5.08 -1.30 27.44
N SER A 269 -4.90 -1.81 26.23
CA SER A 269 -3.59 -2.24 25.72
C SER A 269 -2.68 -1.08 25.32
N ARG A 270 -3.20 0.15 25.21
CA ARG A 270 -2.50 1.31 24.64
C ARG A 270 -1.15 1.62 25.28
N GLU A 271 -1.15 1.81 26.60
CA GLU A 271 0.05 2.20 27.33
C GLU A 271 1.10 1.07 27.34
N PRO A 272 0.75 -0.18 27.68
CA PRO A 272 1.67 -1.32 27.53
C PRO A 272 2.26 -1.44 26.12
N LEU A 273 1.42 -1.30 25.08
CA LEU A 273 1.84 -1.37 23.69
C LEU A 273 2.80 -0.24 23.31
N ALA A 274 2.53 1.00 23.75
CA ALA A 274 3.40 2.14 23.50
C ALA A 274 4.77 1.96 24.19
N GLN A 275 4.78 1.54 25.45
CA GLN A 275 6.01 1.25 26.20
C GLN A 275 6.81 0.13 25.51
N PHE A 276 6.11 -0.91 25.05
CA PHE A 276 6.73 -2.03 24.36
C PHE A 276 7.34 -1.64 23.01
N LYS A 277 6.63 -0.86 22.18
CA LYS A 277 7.16 -0.32 20.92
C LYS A 277 8.43 0.51 21.15
N GLN A 278 8.45 1.36 22.18
CA GLN A 278 9.67 2.10 22.54
C GLN A 278 10.85 1.18 22.92
N ILE A 279 10.58 0.07 23.61
CA ILE A 279 11.61 -0.93 23.92
C ILE A 279 12.12 -1.57 22.63
N LEU A 280 11.23 -1.99 21.72
CA LEU A 280 11.60 -2.58 20.43
C LEU A 280 12.45 -1.62 19.60
N ASP A 281 12.03 -0.36 19.44
CA ASP A 281 12.76 0.63 18.66
C ASP A 281 14.18 0.87 19.23
N ARG A 282 14.31 0.94 20.56
CA ARG A 282 15.61 1.04 21.23
C ARG A 282 16.47 -0.19 20.98
N LEU A 283 15.89 -1.38 20.99
CA LEU A 283 16.60 -2.63 20.74
C LEU A 283 17.06 -2.71 19.27
N GLU A 284 16.20 -2.36 18.31
CA GLU A 284 16.55 -2.33 16.89
C GLU A 284 17.63 -1.31 16.56
N LYS A 285 17.51 -0.08 17.09
CA LYS A 285 18.55 0.94 16.90
C LYS A 285 19.91 0.48 17.44
N ARG A 286 19.93 -0.20 18.59
CA ARG A 286 21.15 -0.80 19.13
C ARG A 286 21.67 -1.93 18.26
N LEU A 287 20.78 -2.77 17.73
CA LEU A 287 21.11 -3.87 16.84
C LEU A 287 21.76 -3.38 15.54
N GLU A 288 21.15 -2.38 14.90
CA GLU A 288 21.67 -1.82 13.65
C GLU A 288 23.00 -1.11 13.87
N GLY A 289 23.14 -0.34 14.95
CA GLY A 289 24.43 0.27 15.33
C GLY A 289 25.54 -0.76 15.48
N LYS A 290 25.24 -1.92 16.08
CA LYS A 290 26.20 -3.03 16.22
C LYS A 290 26.50 -3.73 14.90
N LYS A 291 25.51 -3.93 14.04
CA LYS A 291 25.69 -4.47 12.69
C LYS A 291 26.62 -3.59 11.85
N THR A 292 26.45 -2.27 11.88
CA THR A 292 27.35 -1.33 11.20
C THR A 292 28.78 -1.41 11.74
N SER A 293 28.94 -1.49 13.06
CA SER A 293 30.28 -1.72 13.67
C SER A 293 30.91 -3.04 13.22
N LEU A 294 30.11 -4.09 13.04
CA LEU A 294 30.60 -5.40 12.60
C LEU A 294 31.05 -5.41 11.13
N ILE A 295 30.32 -4.70 10.25
CA ILE A 295 30.64 -4.62 8.82
C ILE A 295 31.91 -3.79 8.58
N GLY A 296 32.12 -2.73 9.37
CA GLY A 296 33.26 -1.82 9.20
C GLY A 296 34.56 -2.23 9.89
N ALA A 297 34.55 -3.19 10.83
CA ALA A 297 35.70 -3.44 11.70
C ALA A 297 36.31 -4.85 11.52
N HIS A 298 37.63 -4.89 11.33
CA HIS A 298 38.43 -6.03 11.79
C HIS A 298 38.50 -5.98 13.32
N LEU A 299 37.46 -6.48 13.98
CA LEU A 299 37.39 -6.51 15.44
C LEU A 299 38.59 -7.30 15.99
N ARG A 300 39.35 -6.67 16.88
CA ARG A 300 40.41 -7.35 17.65
C ARG A 300 39.78 -8.39 18.57
N LYS A 301 40.56 -9.38 19.00
CA LYS A 301 40.09 -10.47 19.88
C LYS A 301 39.34 -9.96 21.12
N GLY A 302 39.84 -8.91 21.78
CA GLY A 302 39.18 -8.30 22.94
C GLY A 302 37.84 -7.65 22.61
N GLU A 303 37.73 -6.98 21.47
CA GLU A 303 36.50 -6.32 21.02
C GLU A 303 35.41 -7.34 20.66
N ARG A 304 35.78 -8.50 20.11
CA ARG A 304 34.83 -9.60 19.84
C ARG A 304 34.21 -10.16 21.11
N ILE A 305 34.98 -10.26 22.20
CA ILE A 305 34.47 -10.73 23.50
C ILE A 305 33.44 -9.74 24.05
N VAL A 306 33.75 -8.44 23.99
CA VAL A 306 32.82 -7.38 24.42
C VAL A 306 31.55 -7.42 23.57
N PHE A 307 31.68 -7.52 22.25
CA PHE A 307 30.57 -7.57 21.31
C PHE A 307 29.65 -8.77 21.57
N ARG A 308 30.20 -9.97 21.83
CA ARG A 308 29.41 -11.15 22.22
C ARG A 308 28.62 -10.91 23.50
N LYS A 309 29.24 -10.35 24.54
CA LYS A 309 28.53 -10.05 25.80
C LYS A 309 27.36 -9.09 25.58
N GLU A 310 27.49 -8.14 24.66
CA GLU A 310 26.40 -7.24 24.30
C GLU A 310 25.29 -7.94 23.51
N LEU A 311 25.64 -8.84 22.59
CA LEU A 311 24.65 -9.65 21.87
C LEU A 311 23.87 -10.58 22.83
N GLU A 312 24.51 -11.20 23.83
CA GLU A 312 23.81 -12.00 24.85
C GLU A 312 22.81 -11.14 25.64
N LYS A 313 23.23 -9.93 26.02
CA LYS A 313 22.35 -8.96 26.69
C LYS A 313 21.16 -8.57 25.82
N LEU A 314 21.36 -8.38 24.51
CA LEU A 314 20.27 -8.11 23.57
C LEU A 314 19.34 -9.31 23.44
N LYS A 315 19.88 -10.52 23.29
CA LYS A 315 19.10 -11.78 23.23
C LYS A 315 18.23 -11.96 24.47
N ALA A 316 18.79 -11.75 25.67
CA ALA A 316 18.03 -11.82 26.91
C ALA A 316 16.90 -10.79 26.97
N LYS A 317 17.14 -9.54 26.53
CA LYS A 317 16.10 -8.51 26.46
C LYS A 317 15.00 -8.84 25.46
N ILE A 318 15.36 -9.38 24.29
CA ILE A 318 14.37 -9.81 23.29
C ILE A 318 13.54 -10.98 23.85
N ALA A 319 14.13 -11.91 24.59
CA ALA A 319 13.40 -13.01 25.22
C ALA A 319 12.40 -12.52 26.28
N VAL A 320 12.79 -11.56 27.13
CA VAL A 320 11.87 -10.91 28.08
C VAL A 320 10.74 -10.22 27.33
N ALA A 321 11.07 -9.42 26.31
CA ALA A 321 10.08 -8.74 25.48
C ALA A 321 9.12 -9.72 24.79
N THR A 322 9.61 -10.88 24.34
CA THR A 322 8.77 -11.94 23.75
C THR A 322 7.80 -12.53 24.76
N THR A 323 8.26 -12.73 26.00
CA THR A 323 7.43 -13.24 27.09
C THR A 323 6.34 -12.24 27.45
N ASP A 324 6.70 -10.96 27.53
CA ASP A 324 5.74 -9.90 27.85
C ASP A 324 4.74 -9.68 26.71
N ALA A 325 5.17 -9.78 25.45
CA ALA A 325 4.28 -9.73 24.29
C ALA A 325 3.15 -10.79 24.39
N GLY A 326 3.48 -12.01 24.80
CA GLY A 326 2.50 -13.07 25.03
C GLY A 326 1.49 -12.77 26.14
N LYS A 327 1.89 -12.06 27.20
CA LYS A 327 1.00 -11.68 28.31
C LYS A 327 -0.03 -10.62 27.92
N PHE A 328 0.35 -9.71 27.03
CA PHE A 328 -0.51 -8.61 26.60
C PHE A 328 -1.40 -8.98 25.41
N GLY A 329 -1.43 -10.26 24.99
CA GLY A 329 -2.14 -10.66 23.79
C GLY A 329 -1.68 -9.87 22.56
N MET A 330 -0.38 -9.56 22.50
CA MET A 330 0.15 -8.66 21.48
C MET A 330 0.05 -9.27 20.10
N SER A 331 0.05 -8.36 19.14
CA SER A 331 -0.14 -8.70 17.75
C SER A 331 0.91 -9.70 17.24
N LYS A 332 0.47 -10.71 16.47
CA LYS A 332 1.31 -11.61 15.65
C LYS A 332 2.41 -10.84 14.90
N ARG A 333 2.16 -9.62 14.41
CA ARG A 333 3.17 -8.74 13.79
C ARG A 333 4.31 -8.38 14.75
N LEU A 334 4.01 -8.02 15.99
CA LEU A 334 5.04 -7.72 16.99
C LEU A 334 5.84 -8.97 17.35
N ALA A 335 5.18 -10.13 17.43
CA ALA A 335 5.85 -11.41 17.62
C ALA A 335 6.78 -11.75 16.44
N GLU A 336 6.37 -11.51 15.20
CA GLU A 336 7.19 -11.67 14.00
C GLU A 336 8.39 -10.71 13.99
N ARG A 337 8.20 -9.45 14.40
CA ARG A 337 9.29 -8.47 14.55
C ARG A 337 10.33 -8.93 15.57
N LEU A 338 9.89 -9.41 16.75
CA LEU A 338 10.77 -10.02 17.75
C LEU A 338 11.53 -11.24 17.21
N LYS A 339 10.84 -12.12 16.46
CA LYS A 339 11.45 -13.29 15.82
C LYS A 339 12.53 -12.87 14.82
N ALA A 340 12.28 -11.85 13.99
CA ALA A 340 13.25 -11.30 13.05
C ALA A 340 14.47 -10.69 13.77
N MET A 341 14.25 -9.99 14.90
CA MET A 341 15.36 -9.48 15.72
C MET A 341 16.21 -10.60 16.31
N ASN A 342 15.59 -11.67 16.83
CA ASN A 342 16.30 -12.85 17.32
C ASN A 342 17.13 -13.52 16.22
N GLN A 343 16.58 -13.65 15.01
CA GLN A 343 17.31 -14.18 13.86
C GLN A 343 18.53 -13.31 13.51
N LYS A 344 18.36 -11.99 13.44
CA LYS A 344 19.47 -11.04 13.19
C LYS A 344 20.58 -11.14 14.26
N VAL A 345 20.21 -11.29 15.53
CA VAL A 345 21.19 -11.53 16.60
C VAL A 345 21.96 -12.84 16.36
N ALA A 346 21.28 -13.92 16.00
CA ALA A 346 21.89 -15.22 15.71
C ALA A 346 22.86 -15.16 14.51
N GLU A 347 22.49 -14.45 13.44
CA GLU A 347 23.35 -14.22 12.27
C GLU A 347 24.62 -13.44 12.64
N MET A 348 24.51 -12.39 13.44
CA MET A 348 25.68 -11.64 13.93
C MET A 348 26.59 -12.51 14.82
N TYR A 349 26.01 -13.37 15.66
CA TYR A 349 26.76 -14.36 16.41
C TYR A 349 27.56 -15.29 15.52
N GLY A 350 26.91 -15.82 14.48
CA GLY A 350 27.55 -16.68 13.47
C GLY A 350 28.75 -16.00 12.84
N ARG A 351 28.61 -14.74 12.42
CA ARG A 351 29.70 -13.94 11.84
C ARG A 351 30.88 -13.74 12.80
N VAL A 352 30.62 -13.34 14.03
CA VAL A 352 31.68 -13.13 15.05
C VAL A 352 32.42 -14.44 15.35
N ASN A 353 31.71 -15.57 15.39
CA ASN A 353 32.30 -16.88 15.58
C ASN A 353 33.11 -17.34 14.37
N GLY A 354 32.65 -17.04 13.16
CA GLY A 354 33.38 -17.29 11.91
C GLY A 354 34.73 -16.56 11.91
N MET A 355 34.74 -15.28 12.23
CA MET A 355 35.98 -14.48 12.32
C MET A 355 36.99 -15.08 13.32
N GLN A 356 36.53 -15.63 14.45
CA GLN A 356 37.43 -16.27 15.42
C GLN A 356 38.06 -17.55 14.85
N ARG A 357 37.28 -18.37 14.14
CA ARG A 357 37.80 -19.60 13.53
C ARG A 357 38.82 -19.31 12.45
N GLU A 358 38.62 -18.24 11.67
CA GLU A 358 39.59 -17.78 10.67
C GLU A 358 40.91 -17.35 11.31
N ASP A 359 40.87 -16.60 12.42
CA ASP A 359 42.09 -16.21 13.15
C ASP A 359 42.82 -17.41 13.74
N GLU A 360 42.11 -18.36 14.35
CA GLU A 360 42.68 -19.59 14.88
C GLU A 360 43.30 -20.45 13.77
N SER A 361 42.71 -20.47 12.59
CA SER A 361 43.25 -21.18 11.43
C SER A 361 44.51 -20.50 10.89
N ARG A 362 44.52 -19.16 10.81
CA ARG A 362 45.70 -18.37 10.41
C ARG A 362 46.85 -18.52 11.41
N SER A 363 46.57 -18.53 12.71
CA SER A 363 47.62 -18.70 13.73
C SER A 363 48.27 -20.08 13.66
N LYS A 364 47.48 -21.14 13.38
CA LYS A 364 48.00 -22.50 13.19
C LYS A 364 48.89 -22.60 11.95
N PHE A 365 48.51 -21.96 10.85
CA PHE A 365 49.33 -21.92 9.63
C PHE A 365 50.67 -21.20 9.84
N ASN A 366 50.70 -20.10 10.59
CA ASN A 366 51.95 -19.38 10.86
C ASN A 366 52.92 -20.15 11.78
N ILE A 367 52.42 -21.02 12.66
CA ILE A 367 53.28 -21.84 13.54
C ILE A 367 53.97 -22.95 12.73
N ILE A 368 53.32 -23.46 11.68
CA ILE A 368 53.89 -24.52 10.82
C ILE A 368 54.94 -23.94 9.86
N ALA A 369 54.81 -22.68 9.45
CA ALA A 369 55.76 -22.03 8.54
C ALA A 369 57.09 -21.59 9.19
N THR A 370 57.22 -21.66 10.52
CA THR A 370 58.43 -21.22 11.25
C THR A 370 59.36 -22.36 11.70
N THR A 371 59.08 -23.60 11.29
CA THR A 371 59.91 -24.77 11.61
C THR A 371 60.38 -25.47 10.34
N ASP A 372 61.09 -24.76 9.47
CA ASP A 372 62.02 -25.40 8.54
C ASP A 372 63.46 -25.16 9.03
N PRO A 373 64.25 -26.22 9.28
CA PRO A 373 65.65 -26.07 9.60
C PRO A 373 66.39 -25.57 8.36
N ILE A 374 67.16 -24.51 8.55
CA ILE A 374 68.19 -24.06 7.62
C ILE A 374 69.15 -25.23 7.37
N MET A 375 68.98 -25.94 6.25
CA MET A 375 70.02 -26.77 5.66
C MET A 375 69.79 -26.91 4.15
N GLY A 376 70.80 -26.51 3.37
CA GLY A 376 71.04 -27.08 2.05
C GLY A 376 70.64 -26.20 0.86
N THR A 377 71.65 -25.60 0.26
CA THR A 377 71.66 -25.12 -1.13
C THR A 377 71.11 -26.17 -2.10
N GLY A 378 70.07 -25.83 -2.87
CA GLY A 378 69.66 -26.63 -4.02
C GLY A 378 68.31 -26.25 -4.62
N GLY A 379 68.34 -25.67 -5.83
CA GLY A 379 67.27 -25.77 -6.82
C GLY A 379 65.99 -24.96 -6.59
N VAL A 380 65.90 -23.78 -7.22
CA VAL A 380 64.63 -23.07 -7.41
C VAL A 380 63.76 -23.84 -8.39
N GLN A 381 62.66 -24.43 -7.92
CA GLN A 381 61.58 -24.92 -8.77
C GLN A 381 60.33 -24.06 -8.51
N VAL A 382 59.99 -23.22 -9.49
CA VAL A 382 58.78 -22.39 -9.48
C VAL A 382 57.58 -23.31 -9.70
N VAL A 383 56.85 -23.64 -8.63
CA VAL A 383 55.56 -24.31 -8.73
C VAL A 383 54.48 -23.23 -8.90
N GLY A 384 53.97 -23.11 -10.12
CA GLY A 384 52.89 -22.20 -10.48
C GLY A 384 51.60 -22.55 -9.73
N TYR A 385 51.16 -21.61 -8.89
CA TYR A 385 49.85 -21.68 -8.26
C TYR A 385 48.78 -21.39 -9.31
N THR A 386 48.01 -22.41 -9.69
CA THR A 386 46.85 -22.23 -10.58
C THR A 386 45.62 -22.06 -9.70
N PRO A 387 44.88 -20.92 -9.77
CA PRO A 387 43.67 -20.76 -8.97
C PRO A 387 42.59 -21.74 -9.45
N PRO A 388 41.75 -22.27 -8.54
CA PRO A 388 40.67 -23.16 -8.93
C PRO A 388 39.67 -22.41 -9.82
N SER A 389 39.44 -22.96 -11.01
CA SER A 389 38.48 -22.47 -11.98
C SER A 389 37.07 -22.44 -11.39
N ALA A 390 36.51 -21.24 -11.24
CA ALA A 390 35.10 -21.04 -10.98
C ALA A 390 34.30 -21.47 -12.22
N LYS A 391 33.72 -22.67 -12.21
CA LYS A 391 32.68 -23.08 -13.16
C LYS A 391 31.30 -23.00 -12.50
N SER A 392 30.57 -21.98 -12.93
CA SER A 392 29.13 -21.98 -13.30
C SER A 392 28.09 -22.41 -12.26
N LYS A 393 27.16 -21.50 -11.92
CA LYS A 393 25.86 -21.36 -12.62
C LYS A 393 25.04 -20.27 -11.93
N SER A 394 24.94 -19.10 -12.57
CA SER A 394 23.92 -18.10 -12.29
C SER A 394 22.67 -18.46 -13.09
N TRP A 395 21.57 -18.74 -12.39
CA TRP A 395 20.22 -18.77 -12.94
C TRP A 395 19.49 -17.54 -12.40
N ARG A 396 19.17 -16.59 -13.29
CA ARG A 396 17.97 -15.70 -13.28
C ARG A 396 18.19 -14.50 -14.21
N SER A 397 17.76 -14.64 -15.46
CA SER A 397 17.29 -13.53 -16.30
C SER A 397 16.49 -14.08 -17.47
N ILE A 398 15.19 -14.34 -17.26
CA ILE A 398 14.21 -14.45 -18.35
C ILE A 398 12.91 -13.83 -17.84
N LEU A 399 12.53 -12.71 -18.47
CA LEU A 399 11.18 -12.14 -18.64
C LEU A 399 11.26 -10.61 -18.53
N TYR A 400 11.65 -9.97 -19.63
CA TYR A 400 11.15 -8.68 -20.09
C TYR A 400 11.66 -8.52 -21.52
N ASP A 401 10.83 -8.94 -22.49
CA ASP A 401 10.89 -8.50 -23.88
C ASP A 401 9.74 -9.16 -24.65
N THR A 402 8.54 -8.59 -24.56
CA THR A 402 7.56 -8.61 -25.66
C THR A 402 6.58 -7.46 -25.43
N PHE A 403 6.26 -6.72 -26.50
CA PHE A 403 5.39 -5.53 -26.59
C PHE A 403 6.06 -4.16 -26.43
N ILE A 404 6.98 -3.82 -27.34
CA ILE A 404 6.85 -2.57 -28.14
C ILE A 404 7.33 -2.91 -29.55
N GLY A 405 6.42 -2.88 -30.52
CA GLY A 405 6.73 -3.09 -31.94
C GLY A 405 5.51 -2.78 -32.80
N GLY A 406 5.47 -1.57 -33.33
CA GLY A 406 4.40 -1.11 -34.21
C GLY A 406 4.49 0.37 -34.52
N GLY A 407 5.65 0.82 -35.01
CA GLY A 407 5.75 2.11 -35.69
C GLY A 407 5.24 1.98 -37.13
N SER A 408 4.61 3.03 -37.63
CA SER A 408 4.54 3.32 -39.06
C SER A 408 4.83 4.81 -39.26
N ASP A 409 5.99 5.05 -39.85
CA ASP A 409 6.42 6.33 -40.41
C ASP A 409 5.49 6.80 -41.52
N SER A 410 5.25 8.11 -41.59
CA SER A 410 5.05 8.81 -42.85
C SER A 410 5.56 10.24 -42.74
N ASP A 411 6.76 10.41 -43.31
CA ASP A 411 7.33 11.56 -44.02
C ASP A 411 6.89 13.01 -43.74
N LYS A 412 7.89 13.76 -43.29
CA LYS A 412 8.36 15.08 -43.74
C LYS A 412 7.56 15.82 -44.83
N THR A 413 7.23 17.07 -44.53
CA THR A 413 7.58 18.22 -45.39
C THR A 413 7.74 19.50 -44.57
N THR A 414 8.86 20.17 -44.82
CA THR A 414 9.24 21.52 -44.39
C THR A 414 8.59 22.59 -45.28
N SER A 415 8.18 23.73 -44.71
CA SER A 415 8.40 25.05 -45.34
C SER A 415 8.13 26.21 -44.39
N ASP A 416 9.07 27.15 -44.46
CA ASP A 416 9.21 28.48 -43.90
C ASP A 416 8.05 29.50 -44.06
N GLU A 417 8.26 30.65 -43.40
CA GLU A 417 7.66 31.99 -43.60
C GLU A 417 6.21 32.14 -43.12
N GLY A 418 5.77 33.20 -42.44
CA GLY A 418 6.30 34.53 -42.15
C GLY A 418 5.11 35.39 -41.63
N ASP A 419 5.43 36.62 -41.23
CA ASP A 419 4.52 37.76 -41.02
C ASP A 419 3.86 38.04 -39.65
N LYS A 420 4.39 39.14 -39.09
CA LYS A 420 3.75 40.14 -38.23
C LYS A 420 2.48 40.69 -38.88
N VAL A 421 1.46 41.08 -38.10
CA VAL A 421 0.76 42.38 -38.19
C VAL A 421 0.02 42.67 -36.86
N ASP A 422 0.40 43.81 -36.27
CA ASP A 422 -0.33 44.89 -35.58
C ASP A 422 -1.64 44.71 -34.78
N GLU A 423 -1.59 45.43 -33.66
CA GLU A 423 -2.61 46.24 -32.99
C GLU A 423 -4.01 46.31 -33.64
N ASP A 424 -5.06 46.12 -32.83
CA ASP A 424 -6.01 47.22 -32.70
C ASP A 424 -6.81 47.21 -31.38
N LYS A 425 -6.99 48.44 -30.91
CA LYS A 425 -7.83 48.85 -29.79
C LYS A 425 -9.30 48.63 -30.15
N ASN A 426 -10.13 48.35 -29.15
CA ASN A 426 -11.41 49.05 -29.09
C ASN A 426 -11.98 49.09 -27.68
N ASP A 427 -12.08 50.33 -27.21
CA ASP A 427 -12.96 50.79 -26.17
C ASP A 427 -14.42 50.40 -26.51
N ASN A 428 -15.20 50.03 -25.48
CA ASN A 428 -16.58 50.47 -25.45
C ASN A 428 -17.09 50.57 -24.02
N GLU A 429 -17.18 51.82 -23.58
CA GLU A 429 -18.08 52.29 -22.55
C GLU A 429 -19.51 51.81 -22.85
N ASN A 430 -20.24 51.37 -21.82
CA ASN A 430 -21.64 51.80 -21.75
C ASN A 430 -22.10 51.95 -20.30
N LYS A 431 -22.53 53.18 -20.05
CA LYS A 431 -23.06 53.74 -18.82
C LYS A 431 -24.55 53.44 -18.67
N ASP A 432 -24.96 53.43 -17.41
CA ASP A 432 -26.23 53.90 -16.86
C ASP A 432 -27.56 53.29 -17.34
N LYS A 433 -28.32 52.72 -16.38
CA LYS A 433 -29.62 53.28 -15.98
C LYS A 433 -30.21 52.66 -14.69
N GLU A 434 -30.25 53.53 -13.68
CA GLU A 434 -31.35 53.83 -12.74
C GLU A 434 -32.35 52.75 -12.26
N LYS A 435 -32.32 52.57 -10.93
CA LYS A 435 -33.42 52.67 -9.96
C LYS A 435 -34.88 52.63 -10.46
N SER A 436 -35.62 51.67 -9.90
CA SER A 436 -36.92 51.86 -9.21
C SER A 436 -37.13 50.75 -8.21
#